data_AF-A0A4U2PWH2-F1
#
_entry.id   AF-A0A4U2PWH2-F1
#
_cell.length_a   1.000
_cell.length_b   1.000
_cell.length_c   1.000
_cell.angle_alpha   90.00
_cell.angle_beta   90.00
_cell.angle_gamma   90.00
#
_symmetry.space_group_name_H-M   'P 1'
#
loop_
_entity.id
_entity.type
_entity.pdbx_description
1 polymer ?
#
loop_
_entity_poly.entity_id
_entity_poly.type
_entity_poly.pdbx_seq_one_letter_code
_entity_poly.pdbx_strand_id
1 'polypeptide(L)'
;MRTNRRSFINVLIALLPTLCMFYLLIKLFPYTGLGRVIMLPFIFMINAVLIGLTAFLIRKFYSAFYIIILLVVVLLTLRIPVSLYPQEFSPSIPQQINDSIAAINDYDHSLPADLEKPSFNTYRTGAKEKYVVALYKYRYDIPLDGSFHLYNNDSDEDTIWSLEDIPAKLYPHHKLMWQYLENSQK
;
A
#
# COMPACT_ATOMS: atom_id res chain seq x y z
N MET A 1 -43.02 -6.09 3.37
CA MET A 1 -42.00 -5.80 2.32
C MET A 1 -41.05 -4.62 2.61
N ARG A 2 -41.26 -3.78 3.63
CA ARG A 2 -40.43 -2.58 3.90
C ARG A 2 -39.04 -2.85 4.54
N THR A 3 -38.86 -4.03 5.13
CA THR A 3 -37.65 -4.44 5.89
C THR A 3 -36.46 -4.83 5.01
N ASN A 4 -36.69 -5.37 3.80
CA ASN A 4 -35.61 -5.87 2.93
C ASN A 4 -34.80 -4.74 2.26
N ARG A 5 -35.45 -3.63 1.87
CA ARG A 5 -34.76 -2.52 1.18
C ARG A 5 -33.74 -1.82 2.07
N ARG A 6 -34.07 -1.56 3.34
CA ARG A 6 -33.15 -0.97 4.32
C ARG A 6 -31.97 -1.90 4.62
N SER A 7 -32.24 -3.20 4.71
CA SER A 7 -31.19 -4.21 4.86
C SER A 7 -30.18 -4.20 3.71
N PHE A 8 -30.69 -4.14 2.48
CA PHE A 8 -29.85 -4.14 1.28
C PHE A 8 -28.97 -2.90 1.19
N ILE A 9 -29.55 -1.72 1.45
CA ILE A 9 -28.80 -0.45 1.47
C ILE A 9 -27.69 -0.49 2.54
N ASN A 10 -27.97 -1.01 3.73
CA ASN A 10 -26.97 -1.09 4.80
C ASN A 10 -25.80 -2.01 4.43
N VAL A 11 -26.07 -3.15 3.77
CA VAL A 11 -25.01 -4.05 3.26
C VAL A 11 -24.18 -3.35 2.18
N LEU A 12 -24.82 -2.60 1.29
CA LEU A 12 -24.13 -1.86 0.23
C LEU A 12 -23.24 -0.74 0.80
N ILE A 13 -23.71 -0.03 1.82
CA ILE A 13 -22.91 0.97 2.56
C ILE A 13 -21.75 0.28 3.29
N ALA A 14 -21.96 -0.88 3.90
CA ALA A 14 -20.91 -1.63 4.60
C ALA A 14 -19.80 -2.12 3.66
N LEU A 15 -20.03 -2.17 2.34
CA LEU A 15 -19.02 -2.50 1.34
C LEU A 15 -18.18 -1.29 0.90
N LEU A 16 -18.58 -0.05 1.20
CA LEU A 16 -17.82 1.15 0.83
C LEU A 16 -16.35 1.12 1.30
N PRO A 17 -16.02 0.70 2.54
CA PRO A 17 -14.63 0.57 2.96
C PRO A 17 -13.81 -0.33 2.05
N THR A 18 -14.39 -1.39 1.48
CA THR A 18 -13.70 -2.29 0.54
C THR A 18 -13.36 -1.56 -0.76
N LEU A 19 -14.30 -0.77 -1.29
CA LEU A 19 -14.07 0.02 -2.50
C LEU A 19 -13.02 1.13 -2.27
N CYS A 20 -13.07 1.79 -1.11
CA CYS A 20 -12.03 2.74 -0.69
C CYS A 20 -10.66 2.05 -0.63
N MET A 21 -10.59 0.86 -0.04
CA MET A 21 -9.35 0.08 0.00
C MET A 21 -8.86 -0.27 -1.41
N PHE A 22 -9.72 -0.69 -2.33
CA PHE A 22 -9.31 -0.96 -3.71
C PHE A 22 -8.71 0.28 -4.37
N TYR A 23 -9.36 1.43 -4.23
CA TYR A 23 -8.83 2.68 -4.77
C TYR A 23 -7.44 3.02 -4.20
N LEU A 24 -7.27 2.90 -2.87
CA LEU A 24 -5.99 3.17 -2.20
C LEU A 24 -4.91 2.19 -2.66
N LEU A 25 -5.21 0.89 -2.69
CA LEU A 25 -4.23 -0.13 -3.06
C LEU A 25 -3.81 -0.03 -4.53
N ILE A 26 -4.73 0.29 -5.43
CA ILE A 26 -4.42 0.55 -6.85
C ILE A 26 -3.49 1.75 -7.01
N LYS A 27 -3.74 2.82 -6.24
CA LYS A 27 -2.96 4.05 -6.35
C LYS A 27 -1.57 3.93 -5.71
N LEU A 28 -1.47 3.23 -4.58
CA LEU A 28 -0.23 3.13 -3.81
C LEU A 28 0.67 1.96 -4.25
N PHE A 29 0.08 0.85 -4.70
CA PHE A 29 0.78 -0.37 -5.05
C PHE A 29 0.44 -0.83 -6.47
N PRO A 30 0.92 -0.08 -7.49
CA PRO A 30 0.54 -0.30 -8.90
C PRO A 30 1.16 -1.55 -9.54
N TYR A 31 1.94 -2.35 -8.80
CA TYR A 31 2.65 -3.55 -9.29
C TYR A 31 1.73 -4.76 -9.51
N THR A 32 0.54 -4.50 -10.06
CA THR A 32 -0.52 -5.47 -10.34
C THR A 32 -0.99 -5.31 -11.76
N GLY A 33 -0.65 -6.28 -12.61
CA GLY A 33 -1.21 -6.41 -13.94
C GLY A 33 -2.52 -7.18 -13.93
N LEU A 34 -2.49 -8.37 -14.52
CA LEU A 34 -3.67 -9.18 -14.79
C LEU A 34 -4.32 -9.73 -13.51
N GLY A 35 -3.52 -10.04 -12.49
CA GLY A 35 -3.98 -10.60 -11.22
C GLY A 35 -5.05 -9.74 -10.54
N ARG A 36 -5.02 -8.42 -10.75
CA ARG A 36 -6.05 -7.49 -10.24
C ARG A 36 -7.45 -7.80 -10.78
N VAL A 37 -7.55 -8.21 -12.05
CA VAL A 37 -8.83 -8.50 -12.72
C VAL A 37 -9.55 -9.66 -12.04
N ILE A 38 -8.80 -10.66 -11.56
CA ILE A 38 -9.34 -11.85 -10.90
C ILE A 38 -9.48 -11.64 -9.39
N MET A 39 -8.48 -11.04 -8.75
CA MET A 39 -8.42 -10.93 -7.29
C MET A 39 -9.36 -9.88 -6.73
N LEU A 40 -9.61 -8.75 -7.40
CA LEU A 40 -10.52 -7.73 -6.86
C LEU A 40 -11.97 -8.21 -6.74
N PRO A 41 -12.58 -8.84 -7.76
CA PRO A 41 -13.89 -9.46 -7.61
C PRO A 41 -13.93 -10.52 -6.51
N PHE A 42 -12.87 -11.32 -6.41
CA PHE A 42 -12.76 -12.37 -5.39
C PHE A 42 -12.74 -11.79 -3.96
N ILE A 43 -11.89 -10.78 -3.72
CA ILE A 43 -11.82 -10.07 -2.42
C ILE A 43 -13.17 -9.40 -2.09
N PHE A 44 -13.81 -8.78 -3.09
CA PHE A 44 -15.11 -8.16 -2.91
C PHE A 44 -16.17 -9.20 -2.49
N MET A 45 -16.17 -10.37 -3.13
CA MET A 45 -17.07 -11.47 -2.77
C MET A 45 -16.83 -11.96 -1.34
N ILE A 46 -15.56 -12.13 -0.91
CA ILE A 46 -15.23 -12.50 0.47
C ILE A 46 -15.79 -11.48 1.46
N ASN A 47 -15.55 -10.19 1.24
CA ASN A 47 -16.05 -9.13 2.12
C ASN A 47 -17.58 -9.06 2.12
N ALA A 48 -18.23 -9.27 0.96
CA ALA A 48 -19.69 -9.32 0.87
C ALA A 48 -20.28 -10.49 1.66
N VAL A 49 -19.67 -11.68 1.56
CA VAL A 49 -20.06 -12.86 2.34
C VAL A 49 -19.87 -12.61 3.84
N LEU A 50 -18.73 -12.05 4.24
CA LEU A 50 -18.43 -11.72 5.64
C LEU A 50 -19.48 -10.76 6.24
N ILE A 51 -19.80 -9.68 5.52
CA ILE A 51 -20.81 -8.70 5.93
C ILE A 51 -22.21 -9.33 5.98
N GLY A 52 -22.56 -10.14 4.97
CA GLY A 52 -23.85 -10.84 4.90
C GLY A 52 -24.05 -11.80 6.07
N LEU A 53 -23.05 -12.63 6.37
CA LEU A 53 -23.04 -13.55 7.51
C LEU A 53 -23.15 -12.80 8.83
N THR A 54 -22.40 -11.71 8.98
CA THR A 54 -22.45 -10.85 10.17
C THR A 54 -23.86 -10.27 10.38
N ALA A 55 -24.45 -9.71 9.33
CA ALA A 55 -25.80 -9.15 9.38
C ALA A 55 -26.86 -10.23 9.73
N PHE A 56 -26.68 -11.45 9.23
CA PHE A 56 -27.54 -12.59 9.57
C PHE A 56 -27.38 -13.01 11.04
N LEU A 57 -26.16 -13.14 11.54
CA LEU A 57 -25.87 -13.52 12.92
C LEU A 57 -26.40 -12.51 13.93
N ILE A 58 -26.19 -11.21 13.67
CA ILE A 58 -26.67 -10.13 14.55
C ILE A 58 -28.20 -10.11 14.63
N ARG A 59 -28.91 -10.43 13.55
CA ARG A 59 -30.37 -10.54 13.56
C ARG A 59 -30.85 -11.73 14.36
N LYS A 60 -30.12 -12.83 14.30
CA LYS A 60 -30.48 -14.09 14.96
C LYS A 60 -30.15 -14.06 16.45
N PHE A 61 -29.09 -13.37 16.84
CA PHE A 61 -28.60 -13.30 18.21
C PHE A 61 -28.61 -11.86 18.69
N TYR A 62 -29.45 -11.54 19.68
CA TYR A 62 -29.47 -10.25 20.40
C TYR A 62 -28.20 -10.08 21.23
N SER A 63 -27.06 -10.00 20.55
CA SER A 63 -25.75 -10.05 21.15
C SER A 63 -25.43 -8.73 21.82
N ALA A 64 -25.22 -8.76 23.14
CA ALA A 64 -24.64 -7.68 23.91
C ALA A 64 -23.28 -7.20 23.34
N PHE A 65 -22.65 -8.02 22.48
CA PHE A 65 -21.39 -7.73 21.82
C PHE A 65 -21.54 -7.20 20.39
N TYR A 66 -22.71 -6.72 19.99
CA TYR A 66 -22.96 -6.18 18.63
C TYR A 66 -21.87 -5.22 18.16
N ILE A 67 -21.48 -4.26 19.00
CA ILE A 67 -20.45 -3.26 18.67
C ILE A 67 -19.09 -3.94 18.44
N ILE A 68 -18.71 -4.91 19.27
CA ILE A 68 -17.45 -5.65 19.11
C ILE A 68 -17.44 -6.44 17.80
N ILE A 69 -18.55 -7.13 17.48
CA ILE A 69 -18.68 -7.88 16.24
C ILE A 69 -18.54 -6.95 15.03
N LEU A 70 -19.21 -5.79 15.04
CA LEU A 70 -19.08 -4.81 13.97
C LEU A 70 -17.65 -4.30 13.82
N LEU A 71 -16.99 -3.98 14.94
CA LEU A 71 -15.60 -3.52 14.93
C LEU A 71 -14.67 -4.57 14.33
N VAL A 72 -14.80 -5.84 14.76
CA VAL A 72 -14.03 -6.96 14.20
C VAL A 72 -14.28 -7.09 12.70
N VAL A 73 -15.53 -6.97 12.25
CA VAL A 73 -15.88 -7.09 10.84
C VAL A 73 -15.33 -5.94 10.02
N VAL A 74 -15.36 -4.70 10.52
CA VAL A 74 -14.71 -3.56 9.87
C VAL A 74 -13.20 -3.77 9.76
N LEU A 75 -12.54 -4.24 10.82
CA LEU A 75 -11.10 -4.51 10.79
C LEU A 75 -10.77 -5.62 9.78
N LEU A 76 -11.57 -6.68 9.71
CA LEU A 76 -11.41 -7.75 8.73
C LEU A 76 -11.63 -7.26 7.30
N THR A 77 -12.66 -6.46 7.03
CA THR A 77 -12.94 -5.95 5.68
C THR A 77 -11.86 -4.98 5.18
N LEU A 78 -11.13 -4.31 6.08
CA LEU A 78 -9.94 -3.53 5.75
C LEU A 78 -8.70 -4.42 5.57
N ARG A 79 -8.51 -5.43 6.43
CA ARG A 79 -7.33 -6.31 6.41
C ARG A 79 -7.30 -7.25 5.22
N ILE A 80 -8.44 -7.83 4.84
CA ILE A 80 -8.54 -8.82 3.75
C ILE A 80 -8.00 -8.25 2.42
N PRO A 81 -8.42 -7.06 1.96
CA PRO A 81 -7.82 -6.43 0.78
C PRO A 81 -6.31 -6.28 0.90
N VAL A 82 -5.76 -5.76 2.00
CA VAL A 82 -4.31 -5.57 2.15
C VAL A 82 -3.54 -6.89 2.05
N SER A 83 -4.09 -7.97 2.62
CA SER A 83 -3.43 -9.28 2.64
C SER A 83 -3.54 -10.04 1.33
N LEU A 84 -4.64 -9.91 0.60
CA LEU A 84 -4.91 -10.68 -0.61
C LEU A 84 -4.71 -9.89 -1.91
N TYR A 85 -4.46 -8.58 -1.84
CA TYR A 85 -4.21 -7.78 -3.03
C TYR A 85 -2.98 -8.35 -3.76
N PRO A 86 -3.09 -8.66 -5.06
CA PRO A 86 -2.01 -9.30 -5.78
C PRO A 86 -0.80 -8.36 -5.83
N GLN A 87 0.40 -8.91 -5.96
CA GLN A 87 1.63 -8.19 -6.29
C GLN A 87 2.44 -9.14 -7.17
N GLU A 88 2.46 -8.91 -8.48
CA GLU A 88 3.01 -9.87 -9.45
C GLU A 88 4.54 -9.85 -9.49
N PHE A 89 5.11 -8.65 -9.35
CA PHE A 89 6.55 -8.41 -9.45
C PHE A 89 7.10 -7.76 -8.19
N SER A 90 6.39 -7.87 -7.07
CA SER A 90 6.77 -7.25 -5.81
C SER A 90 6.32 -8.11 -4.63
N PRO A 91 6.91 -7.93 -3.44
CA PRO A 91 6.46 -8.63 -2.25
C PRO A 91 5.01 -8.30 -1.92
N SER A 92 4.43 -9.08 -1.00
CA SER A 92 3.11 -8.74 -0.46
C SER A 92 3.10 -7.32 0.14
N ILE A 93 1.96 -6.63 0.08
CA ILE A 93 1.82 -5.28 0.65
C ILE A 93 2.23 -5.22 2.13
N PRO A 94 1.82 -6.16 3.01
CA PRO A 94 2.30 -6.18 4.39
C PRO A 94 3.83 -6.24 4.51
N GLN A 95 4.49 -6.98 3.60
CA GLN A 95 5.94 -7.06 3.59
C GLN A 95 6.57 -5.73 3.16
N GLN A 96 6.09 -5.10 2.07
CA GLN A 96 6.56 -3.78 1.64
C GLN A 96 6.41 -2.73 2.76
N ILE A 97 5.28 -2.74 3.49
CA ILE A 97 5.06 -1.85 4.63
C ILE A 97 6.07 -2.11 5.75
N ASN A 98 6.31 -3.38 6.10
CA ASN A 98 7.28 -3.74 7.13
C ASN A 98 8.70 -3.34 6.73
N ASP A 99 9.08 -3.58 5.47
CA ASP A 99 10.39 -3.22 4.92
C ASP A 99 10.56 -1.69 4.92
N SER A 100 9.49 -0.94 4.61
CA SER A 100 9.47 0.53 4.66
C SER A 100 9.72 1.04 6.07
N ILE A 101 9.00 0.49 7.05
CA ILE A 101 9.16 0.85 8.47
C ILE A 101 10.57 0.49 8.96
N ALA A 102 11.07 -0.70 8.61
CA ALA A 102 12.40 -1.15 8.99
C ALA A 102 13.48 -0.24 8.41
N ALA A 103 13.39 0.13 7.12
CA ALA A 103 14.33 1.02 6.47
C ALA A 103 14.32 2.43 7.10
N ILE A 104 13.13 2.97 7.39
CA ILE A 104 12.98 4.28 8.04
C ILE A 104 13.57 4.27 9.46
N ASN A 105 13.32 3.22 10.23
CA ASN A 105 13.89 3.09 11.58
C ASN A 105 15.41 2.92 11.58
N ASP A 106 15.98 2.42 10.48
CA ASP A 106 17.42 2.23 10.28
C ASP A 106 18.09 3.41 9.56
N TYR A 107 17.45 4.59 9.56
CA TYR A 107 17.92 5.79 8.86
C TYR A 107 19.37 6.15 9.18
N ASP A 108 19.75 6.12 10.45
CA ASP A 108 21.07 6.54 10.91
C ASP A 108 22.18 5.61 10.39
N HIS A 109 21.90 4.32 10.21
CA HIS A 109 22.86 3.33 9.70
C HIS A 109 22.86 3.18 8.18
N SER A 110 21.96 3.86 7.45
CA SER A 110 21.94 3.84 5.99
C SER A 110 23.27 4.32 5.41
N LEU A 111 23.84 3.54 4.49
CA LEU A 111 25.17 3.75 3.89
C LEU A 111 25.05 4.37 2.49
N PRO A 112 26.09 5.07 1.99
CA PRO A 112 26.10 5.56 0.60
C PRO A 112 25.95 4.43 -0.43
N ALA A 113 26.43 3.22 -0.12
CA ALA A 113 26.27 2.04 -0.97
C ALA A 113 24.80 1.62 -1.15
N ASP A 114 23.90 2.01 -0.24
CA ASP A 114 22.46 1.76 -0.39
C ASP A 114 21.82 2.63 -1.50
N LEU A 115 22.54 3.63 -2.05
CA LEU A 115 22.16 4.34 -3.27
C LEU A 115 22.32 3.48 -4.54
N GLU A 116 23.00 2.33 -4.45
CA GLU A 116 23.06 1.39 -5.56
C GLU A 116 21.66 0.92 -5.93
N LYS A 117 21.30 1.06 -7.22
CA LYS A 117 19.96 0.76 -7.68
C LYS A 117 19.63 -0.71 -7.46
N PRO A 118 18.55 -1.04 -6.73
CA PRO A 118 18.21 -2.42 -6.44
C PRO A 118 17.92 -3.19 -7.74
N SER A 119 18.57 -4.34 -7.88
CA SER A 119 18.34 -5.24 -9.02
C SER A 119 16.93 -5.82 -9.00
N PHE A 120 16.44 -6.27 -10.16
CA PHE A 120 15.15 -6.94 -10.28
C PHE A 120 15.04 -8.23 -9.44
N ASN A 121 16.13 -8.76 -8.87
CA ASN A 121 16.08 -9.92 -7.99
C ASN A 121 16.02 -9.57 -6.48
N THR A 122 16.20 -8.30 -6.09
CA THR A 122 16.26 -7.90 -4.67
C THR A 122 14.90 -7.56 -4.08
N TYR A 123 13.80 -7.89 -4.76
CA TYR A 123 12.44 -7.67 -4.25
C TYR A 123 12.21 -8.31 -2.87
N ARG A 124 12.92 -9.39 -2.53
CA ARG A 124 12.70 -10.08 -1.25
C ARG A 124 13.41 -9.47 -0.04
N THR A 125 14.27 -8.45 -0.21
CA THR A 125 15.21 -8.03 0.84
C THR A 125 15.00 -6.59 1.34
N GLY A 126 13.87 -5.94 1.03
CA GLY A 126 13.62 -4.55 1.43
C GLY A 126 14.61 -3.53 0.83
N ALA A 127 15.33 -3.92 -0.23
CA ALA A 127 16.41 -3.11 -0.79
C ALA A 127 15.89 -1.83 -1.45
N LYS A 128 14.65 -1.83 -1.95
CA LYS A 128 14.02 -0.64 -2.54
C LYS A 128 13.72 0.41 -1.48
N GLU A 129 13.25 -0.04 -0.32
CA GLU A 129 12.91 0.79 0.81
C GLU A 129 14.17 1.40 1.43
N LYS A 130 15.25 0.60 1.55
CA LYS A 130 16.59 1.11 1.92
C LYS A 130 17.12 2.13 0.93
N TYR A 131 16.99 1.85 -0.37
CA TYR A 131 17.37 2.79 -1.43
C TYR A 131 16.66 4.14 -1.29
N VAL A 132 15.35 4.16 -1.00
CA VAL A 132 14.60 5.42 -0.81
C VAL A 132 15.10 6.21 0.40
N VAL A 133 15.42 5.52 1.49
CA VAL A 133 15.98 6.14 2.70
C VAL A 133 17.36 6.73 2.42
N ALA A 134 18.23 5.97 1.74
CA ALA A 134 19.55 6.42 1.32
C ALA A 134 19.45 7.62 0.37
N LEU A 135 18.54 7.54 -0.59
CA LEU A 135 18.25 8.62 -1.55
C LEU A 135 17.84 9.90 -0.84
N TYR A 136 16.99 9.82 0.19
CA TYR A 136 16.63 10.99 1.00
C TYR A 136 17.83 11.50 1.80
N LYS A 137 18.59 10.62 2.45
CA LYS A 137 19.74 10.98 3.30
C LYS A 137 20.85 11.68 2.53
N TYR A 138 21.22 11.12 1.38
CA TYR A 138 22.33 11.58 0.53
C TYR A 138 21.85 12.41 -0.67
N ARG A 139 20.65 12.98 -0.59
CA ARG A 139 20.03 13.71 -1.72
C ARG A 139 20.91 14.83 -2.29
N TYR A 140 21.71 15.49 -1.46
CA TYR A 140 22.61 16.57 -1.88
C TYR A 140 23.90 16.08 -2.56
N ASP A 141 24.20 14.79 -2.48
CA ASP A 141 25.37 14.17 -3.12
C ASP A 141 25.03 13.62 -4.52
N ILE A 142 23.76 13.69 -4.93
CA ILE A 142 23.27 13.19 -6.21
C ILE A 142 23.63 14.18 -7.33
N PRO A 143 24.25 13.74 -8.44
CA PRO A 143 24.53 14.61 -9.56
C PRO A 143 23.22 15.01 -10.28
N LEU A 144 23.03 16.32 -10.45
CA LEU A 144 21.84 16.92 -11.07
C LEU A 144 22.05 17.27 -12.55
N ASP A 145 23.08 16.71 -13.17
CA ASP A 145 23.46 16.93 -14.57
C ASP A 145 22.68 16.02 -15.56
N GLY A 146 21.69 15.28 -15.06
CA GLY A 146 20.93 14.31 -15.82
C GLY A 146 21.61 12.95 -16.00
N SER A 147 22.77 12.71 -15.38
CA SER A 147 23.42 11.38 -15.38
C SER A 147 22.77 10.40 -14.40
N PHE A 148 22.03 10.91 -13.40
CA PHE A 148 21.37 10.10 -12.39
C PHE A 148 19.93 9.77 -12.77
N HIS A 149 19.62 8.48 -12.91
CA HIS A 149 18.26 7.99 -13.07
C HIS A 149 17.77 7.34 -11.77
N LEU A 150 16.54 7.61 -11.38
CA LEU A 150 15.96 7.17 -10.11
C LEU A 150 15.71 5.65 -10.04
N TYR A 151 15.39 5.02 -11.17
CA TYR A 151 15.18 3.58 -11.26
C TYR A 151 16.00 2.99 -12.42
N ASN A 152 15.96 1.67 -12.56
CA ASN A 152 16.62 0.92 -13.64
C ASN A 152 15.80 0.96 -14.94
N ASN A 153 15.27 2.13 -15.29
CA ASN A 153 14.58 2.35 -16.55
C ASN A 153 15.33 3.43 -17.30
N ASP A 154 15.73 3.14 -18.54
CA ASP A 154 16.49 4.08 -19.39
C ASP A 154 15.58 5.18 -19.98
N SER A 155 14.46 5.49 -19.33
CA SER A 155 13.53 6.53 -19.76
C SER A 155 13.91 7.86 -19.16
N ASP A 156 13.87 8.92 -19.97
CA ASP A 156 14.05 10.32 -19.56
C ASP A 156 13.13 10.75 -18.40
N GLU A 157 12.00 10.04 -18.23
CA GLU A 157 11.06 10.22 -17.13
C GLU A 157 11.70 10.02 -15.74
N ASP A 158 12.73 9.18 -15.62
CA ASP A 158 13.39 8.85 -14.34
C ASP A 158 14.65 9.69 -14.07
N THR A 159 15.08 10.53 -15.03
CA THR A 159 16.28 11.36 -14.92
C THR A 159 16.09 12.52 -13.94
N ILE A 160 17.04 12.75 -13.04
CA ILE A 160 16.95 13.82 -12.04
C ILE A 160 17.70 15.08 -12.53
N TRP A 161 16.99 16.21 -12.60
CA TRP A 161 17.55 17.53 -12.96
C TRP A 161 17.56 18.50 -11.78
N SER A 162 16.73 18.24 -10.77
CA SER A 162 16.61 19.03 -9.56
C SER A 162 16.26 18.14 -8.36
N LEU A 163 16.51 18.62 -7.13
CA LEU A 163 16.17 17.86 -5.93
C LEU A 163 14.66 17.69 -5.76
N GLU A 164 13.89 18.64 -6.28
CA GLU A 164 12.44 18.65 -6.27
C GLU A 164 11.84 17.56 -7.19
N ASP A 165 12.58 17.11 -8.20
CA ASP A 165 12.16 16.03 -9.08
C ASP A 165 12.10 14.68 -8.37
N ILE A 166 12.97 14.48 -7.36
CA ILE A 166 13.10 13.21 -6.66
C ILE A 166 11.74 12.74 -6.10
N PRO A 167 11.06 13.47 -5.20
CA PRO A 167 9.77 13.04 -4.68
C PRO A 167 8.68 12.97 -5.75
N ALA A 168 8.76 13.77 -6.82
CA ALA A 168 7.79 13.74 -7.91
C ALA A 168 7.87 12.43 -8.73
N LYS A 169 9.06 11.86 -8.86
CA LYS A 169 9.34 10.68 -9.70
C LYS A 169 9.37 9.36 -8.93
N LEU A 170 9.40 9.39 -7.60
CA LEU A 170 9.30 8.18 -6.77
C LEU A 170 8.03 7.37 -7.05
N TYR A 171 8.09 6.04 -6.87
CA TYR A 171 6.88 5.23 -6.88
C TYR A 171 5.89 5.65 -5.78
N PRO A 172 4.58 5.46 -5.97
CA PRO A 172 3.58 6.03 -5.08
C PRO A 172 3.75 5.72 -3.58
N HIS A 173 4.10 4.49 -3.21
CA HIS A 173 4.37 4.17 -1.80
C HIS A 173 5.72 4.73 -1.30
N HIS A 174 6.75 4.79 -2.15
CA HIS A 174 8.01 5.47 -1.83
C HIS A 174 7.80 6.98 -1.58
N LYS A 175 6.85 7.62 -2.29
CA LYS A 175 6.48 9.03 -2.01
C LYS A 175 5.98 9.21 -0.58
N LEU A 176 5.21 8.25 -0.05
CA LEU A 176 4.76 8.29 1.34
C LEU A 176 5.93 8.17 2.31
N MET A 177 6.90 7.30 2.02
CA MET A 177 8.13 7.21 2.82
C MET A 177 8.89 8.53 2.83
N TRP A 178 9.08 9.14 1.65
CA TRP A 178 9.74 10.43 1.52
C TRP A 178 9.03 11.53 2.33
N GLN A 179 7.70 11.64 2.21
CA GLN A 179 6.90 12.59 2.98
C GLN A 179 7.02 12.38 4.49
N TYR A 180 7.08 11.13 4.93
CA TYR A 180 7.30 10.81 6.34
C TYR A 180 8.68 11.28 6.82
N LEU A 181 9.74 10.99 6.05
CA LEU A 181 11.11 11.41 6.36
C LEU A 181 11.23 12.94 6.39
N GLU A 182 10.60 13.65 5.46
CA GLU A 182 10.59 15.11 5.43
C GLU A 182 9.92 15.72 6.67
N ASN A 183 8.80 15.15 7.11
CA ASN A 183 8.07 15.63 8.27
C ASN A 183 8.75 15.26 9.60
N SER A 184 9.54 14.19 9.64
CA SER A 184 10.21 13.72 10.86
C SER A 184 11.52 14.46 11.15
N GLN A 185 12.04 15.23 10.19
CA GLN A 185 13.30 15.98 10.28
C GLN A 185 13.08 17.50 10.45
N LYS A 186 11.82 17.93 10.58
CA LYS A 186 11.41 19.31 10.93
C LYS A 186 11.19 19.40 12.43
#